data_AF-A0A286TYP8-F1
#
_entry.id   AF-A0A286TYP8-F1
#
_cell.length_a   1.000
_cell.length_b   1.000
_cell.length_c   1.000
_cell.angle_alpha   90.00
_cell.angle_beta   90.00
_cell.angle_gamma   90.00
#
_symmetry.space_group_name_H-M   'P 1'
#
loop_
_entity.id
_entity.type
_entity.pdbx_description
1 polymer ?
#
loop_
_entity_poly.entity_id
_entity_poly.type
_entity_poly.pdbx_seq_one_letter_code
_entity_poly.pdbx_strand_id
1 'polypeptide(L)'
;MDKEEILTEIISSQSLPDHEAVGVMWASLTKTVDMTKGEGDHKLNRLRPGSLVEKFSDVEMRRLLKNVSVDSLAFFDPPLETILTDPEGTPDEDSTMRAIGKLRSSRDSDPKDALMNLVRVLERIYTHEFKDRSISYVTEILSLTRKVLYLFCILAVSKLP
;
A
#
# COMPACT_ATOMS: atom_id res chain seq x y z
N MET A 1 -11.28 -13.31 -15.64
CA MET A 1 -10.63 -13.28 -14.32
C MET A 1 -11.57 -12.48 -13.48
N ASP A 2 -12.21 -13.16 -12.55
CA ASP A 2 -13.47 -12.66 -12.01
C ASP A 2 -13.23 -12.09 -10.62
N LYS A 3 -14.11 -11.20 -10.18
CA LYS A 3 -14.05 -10.56 -8.86
C LYS A 3 -13.84 -11.58 -7.72
N GLU A 4 -14.47 -12.75 -7.84
CA GLU A 4 -14.39 -13.86 -6.89
C GLU A 4 -12.99 -14.49 -6.83
N GLU A 5 -12.29 -14.56 -7.98
CA GLU A 5 -10.95 -15.12 -8.08
C GLU A 5 -9.94 -14.22 -7.34
N ILE A 6 -10.00 -12.91 -7.57
CA ILE A 6 -9.17 -11.93 -6.84
C ILE A 6 -9.48 -11.98 -5.34
N LEU A 7 -10.76 -12.05 -4.96
CA LEU A 7 -11.15 -12.13 -3.56
C LEU A 7 -10.60 -13.40 -2.91
N THR A 8 -10.63 -14.52 -3.63
CA THR A 8 -10.07 -15.80 -3.18
C THR A 8 -8.56 -15.73 -3.02
N GLU A 9 -7.83 -15.08 -3.93
CA GLU A 9 -6.39 -14.82 -3.78
C GLU A 9 -6.10 -14.00 -2.51
N ILE A 10 -6.84 -12.91 -2.29
CA ILE A 10 -6.67 -12.04 -1.11
C ILE A 10 -6.96 -12.80 0.18
N ILE A 11 -8.05 -13.57 0.25
CA ILE A 11 -8.42 -14.33 1.45
C ILE A 11 -7.38 -15.43 1.71
N SER A 12 -6.98 -16.16 0.66
CA SER A 12 -5.99 -17.25 0.78
C SER A 12 -4.62 -16.73 1.20
N SER A 13 -4.25 -15.50 0.81
CA SER A 13 -3.01 -14.87 1.28
C SER A 13 -2.93 -14.71 2.80
N GLN A 14 -4.05 -14.84 3.53
CA GLN A 14 -4.04 -14.74 4.98
C GLN A 14 -3.34 -15.93 5.66
N SER A 15 -3.20 -17.08 5.01
CA SER A 15 -2.44 -18.21 5.54
C SER A 15 -0.94 -18.12 5.24
N LEU A 16 -0.52 -17.15 4.43
CA LEU A 16 0.87 -16.99 4.01
C LEU A 16 1.69 -16.18 5.03
N PRO A 17 3.02 -16.38 5.05
CA PRO A 17 3.96 -15.47 5.71
C PRO A 17 3.81 -14.04 5.20
N ASP A 18 4.10 -13.05 6.05
CA ASP A 18 3.82 -11.63 5.73
C ASP A 18 4.46 -11.14 4.44
N HIS A 19 5.70 -11.54 4.15
CA HIS A 19 6.35 -11.19 2.89
C HIS A 19 5.59 -11.70 1.66
N GLU A 20 5.19 -12.98 1.68
CA GLU A 20 4.45 -13.59 0.57
C GLU A 20 3.04 -13.00 0.46
N ALA A 21 2.37 -12.79 1.60
CA ALA A 21 1.07 -12.15 1.65
C ALA A 21 1.11 -10.74 1.08
N VAL A 22 2.12 -9.93 1.42
CA VAL A 22 2.32 -8.58 0.86
C VAL A 22 2.48 -8.66 -0.66
N GLY A 23 3.28 -9.59 -1.17
CA GLY A 23 3.47 -9.78 -2.61
C GLY A 23 2.17 -10.14 -3.34
N VAL A 24 1.42 -11.11 -2.80
CA VAL A 24 0.11 -11.51 -3.35
C VAL A 24 -0.87 -10.35 -3.31
N MET A 25 -1.02 -9.67 -2.16
CA MET A 25 -1.95 -8.54 -2.03
C MET A 25 -1.57 -7.36 -2.95
N TRP A 26 -0.28 -7.06 -3.11
CA TRP A 26 0.18 -6.03 -4.04
C TRP A 26 -0.17 -6.37 -5.49
N ALA A 27 0.04 -7.63 -5.89
CA ALA A 27 -0.33 -8.12 -7.21
C ALA A 27 -1.85 -8.07 -7.42
N SER A 28 -2.65 -8.55 -6.45
CA SER A 28 -4.12 -8.50 -6.50
C SER A 28 -4.65 -7.06 -6.56
N LEU A 29 -4.04 -6.12 -5.83
CA LEU A 29 -4.39 -4.71 -5.90
C LEU A 29 -4.08 -4.10 -7.27
N THR A 30 -2.91 -4.41 -7.83
CA THR A 30 -2.51 -3.97 -9.17
C THR A 30 -3.46 -4.52 -10.23
N LYS A 31 -3.76 -5.82 -10.20
CA LYS A 31 -4.76 -6.48 -11.07
C LYS A 31 -6.13 -5.80 -10.97
N THR A 32 -6.59 -5.53 -9.74
CA THR A 32 -7.87 -4.85 -9.50
C THR A 32 -7.90 -3.47 -10.16
N VAL A 33 -6.84 -2.68 -10.00
CA VAL A 33 -6.72 -1.36 -10.64
C VAL A 33 -6.71 -1.50 -12.16
N ASP A 34 -6.03 -2.50 -12.72
CA ASP A 34 -6.01 -2.70 -14.17
C ASP A 34 -7.36 -3.12 -14.72
N MET A 35 -8.11 -3.99 -14.03
CA MET A 35 -9.49 -4.35 -14.41
C MET A 35 -10.46 -3.16 -14.36
N THR A 36 -10.13 -2.13 -13.60
CA THR A 36 -10.93 -0.92 -13.55
C THR A 36 -10.62 0.10 -14.64
N LYS A 37 -9.49 -0.06 -15.35
CA LYS A 37 -9.15 0.71 -16.54
C LYS A 37 -9.71 -0.08 -17.73
N GLY A 38 -10.49 0.56 -18.60
CA GLY A 38 -10.94 -0.09 -19.83
C GLY A 38 -9.77 -0.60 -20.68
N GLU A 39 -10.05 -1.56 -21.57
CA GLU A 39 -9.11 -2.14 -22.52
C GLU A 39 -8.31 -1.04 -23.25
N GLY A 40 -7.05 -0.80 -22.87
CA GLY A 40 -6.23 0.16 -23.61
C GLY A 40 -4.98 0.72 -22.94
N ASP A 41 -4.86 0.70 -21.61
CA ASP A 41 -3.74 1.37 -20.92
C ASP A 41 -2.91 0.41 -20.04
N HIS A 42 -2.49 -0.71 -20.66
CA HIS A 42 -1.65 -1.75 -20.06
C HIS A 42 -0.16 -1.33 -20.01
N LYS A 43 0.17 -0.29 -19.23
CA LYS A 43 1.53 -0.21 -18.64
C LYS A 43 1.53 -0.97 -17.32
N LEU A 44 1.72 -2.29 -17.45
CA LEU A 44 1.92 -3.22 -16.33
C LEU A 44 3.06 -2.73 -15.42
N ASN A 45 2.87 -2.92 -14.12
CA ASN A 45 3.87 -2.86 -13.03
C ASN A 45 3.98 -1.56 -12.21
N ARG A 46 3.19 -0.52 -12.47
CA ARG A 46 3.08 0.61 -11.52
C ARG A 46 1.63 0.91 -11.15
N LEU A 47 1.29 0.64 -9.89
CA LEU A 47 0.10 1.16 -9.25
C LEU A 47 0.14 2.69 -9.36
N ARG A 48 -0.72 3.28 -10.19
CA ARG A 48 -0.90 4.74 -10.21
C ARG A 48 -1.80 5.09 -9.02
N PRO A 49 -1.30 5.75 -7.96
CA PRO A 49 -2.10 6.01 -6.77
C PRO A 49 -3.42 6.74 -7.08
N GLY A 50 -3.39 7.66 -8.06
CA GLY A 50 -4.56 8.42 -8.49
C GLY A 50 -5.73 7.56 -8.97
N SER A 51 -5.50 6.53 -9.78
CA SER A 51 -6.61 5.73 -10.38
C SER A 51 -7.34 4.87 -9.35
N LEU A 52 -6.64 4.44 -8.30
CA LEU A 52 -7.23 3.67 -7.21
C LEU A 52 -8.01 4.58 -6.26
N VAL A 53 -7.37 5.68 -5.83
CA VAL A 53 -7.91 6.60 -4.84
C VAL A 53 -9.18 7.30 -5.35
N GLU A 54 -9.28 7.59 -6.66
CA GLU A 54 -10.45 8.25 -7.26
C GLU A 54 -11.75 7.45 -7.18
N LYS A 55 -11.68 6.15 -6.89
CA LYS A 55 -12.85 5.28 -6.78
C LYS A 55 -13.42 5.21 -5.38
N PHE A 56 -12.71 5.75 -4.39
CA PHE A 56 -13.12 5.68 -3.00
C PHE A 56 -13.88 6.94 -2.61
N SER A 57 -14.97 6.76 -1.87
CA SER A 57 -15.66 7.87 -1.25
C SER A 57 -14.81 8.49 -0.13
N ASP A 58 -15.06 9.76 0.18
CA ASP A 58 -14.38 10.47 1.28
C ASP A 58 -14.50 9.71 2.62
N VAL A 59 -15.68 9.14 2.89
CA VAL A 59 -15.93 8.32 4.10
C VAL A 59 -15.03 7.08 4.14
N GLU A 60 -14.86 6.39 3.01
CA GLU A 60 -14.00 5.21 2.92
C GLU A 60 -12.52 5.58 3.07
N MET A 61 -12.08 6.66 2.43
CA MET A 61 -10.71 7.16 2.55
C MET A 61 -10.37 7.52 3.99
N ARG A 62 -11.24 8.28 4.67
CA ARG A 62 -11.07 8.64 6.08
C ARG A 62 -11.06 7.44 7.00
N ARG A 63 -11.93 6.45 6.75
CA ARG A 63 -11.99 5.22 7.55
C ARG A 63 -10.70 4.40 7.41
N LEU A 64 -10.15 4.30 6.20
CA LEU A 64 -8.89 3.61 5.95
C LEU A 64 -7.73 4.34 6.62
N LEU A 65 -7.64 5.66 6.45
CA LEU A 65 -6.59 6.49 7.04
C LEU A 65 -6.59 6.53 8.58
N LYS A 66 -7.73 6.25 9.22
CA LYS A 66 -7.85 6.14 10.68
C LYS A 66 -7.56 4.71 11.21
N ASN A 67 -7.17 3.79 10.34
CA ASN A 67 -6.84 2.44 10.79
C ASN A 67 -5.53 2.45 11.60
N VAL A 68 -5.52 1.73 12.72
CA VAL A 68 -4.35 1.63 13.61
C VAL A 68 -3.07 1.19 12.87
N SER A 69 -3.18 0.34 11.85
CA SER A 69 -2.00 -0.12 11.10
C SER A 69 -1.42 0.98 10.20
N VAL A 70 -2.25 1.90 9.71
CA VAL A 70 -1.79 3.09 8.97
C VAL A 70 -1.07 4.02 9.92
N ASP A 71 -1.62 4.23 11.12
CA ASP A 71 -0.99 5.05 12.15
C ASP A 71 0.35 4.46 12.60
N SER A 72 0.41 3.14 12.82
CA SER A 72 1.65 2.45 13.18
C SER A 72 2.72 2.54 12.09
N LEU A 73 2.36 2.51 10.80
CA LEU A 73 3.32 2.77 9.72
C LEU A 73 3.74 4.24 9.69
N ALA A 74 2.77 5.16 9.79
CA ALA A 74 3.03 6.59 9.71
C ALA A 74 3.93 7.08 10.86
N PHE A 75 3.88 6.46 12.04
CA PHE A 75 4.67 6.84 13.22
C PHE A 75 5.59 5.71 13.69
N PHE A 76 6.08 4.89 12.76
CA PHE A 76 6.98 3.79 13.06
C PHE A 76 8.29 4.27 13.72
N ASP A 77 8.89 3.43 14.57
CA ASP A 77 10.15 3.73 15.27
C ASP A 77 11.14 2.56 15.09
N PRO A 78 12.32 2.75 14.46
CA PRO A 78 12.81 4.02 13.90
C PRO A 78 11.96 4.48 12.69
N PRO A 79 11.90 5.79 12.37
CA PRO A 79 11.03 6.30 11.31
C PRO A 79 11.23 5.55 9.98
N LEU A 80 10.13 5.20 9.30
CA LEU A 80 10.20 4.45 8.03
C LEU A 80 11.07 5.15 6.98
N GLU A 81 11.07 6.48 6.94
CA GLU A 81 11.94 7.28 6.07
C GLU A 81 13.44 7.06 6.31
N THR A 82 13.83 6.59 7.51
CA THR A 82 15.23 6.22 7.83
C THR A 82 15.57 4.77 7.45
N ILE A 83 14.55 3.91 7.36
CA ILE A 83 14.70 2.49 7.03
C ILE A 83 14.66 2.29 5.51
N LEU A 84 13.72 2.95 4.84
CA LEU A 84 13.44 2.81 3.41
C LEU A 84 14.35 3.69 2.55
N THR A 85 15.67 3.55 2.73
CA THR A 85 16.68 4.20 1.89
C THR A 85 16.79 3.50 0.52
N ASP A 86 17.32 4.20 -0.48
CA ASP A 86 17.46 3.64 -1.83
C ASP A 86 18.51 2.50 -1.87
N PRO A 87 18.29 1.41 -2.63
CA PRO A 87 19.27 0.33 -2.77
C PRO A 87 20.64 0.76 -3.32
N GLU A 88 20.74 1.91 -3.99
CA GLU A 88 22.01 2.49 -4.48
C GLU A 88 22.71 3.39 -3.45
N GLY A 89 22.13 3.60 -2.26
CA GLY A 89 22.67 4.50 -1.23
C GLY A 89 22.54 5.98 -1.58
N THR A 90 21.90 6.32 -2.70
CA THR A 90 21.43 7.67 -3.00
C THR A 90 20.28 8.03 -2.06
N PRO A 91 20.31 9.22 -1.43
CA PRO A 91 19.16 9.66 -0.64
C PRO A 91 17.93 9.82 -1.53
N ASP A 92 17.00 8.87 -1.46
CA ASP A 92 15.58 9.09 -1.79
C ASP A 92 14.84 9.70 -0.58
N GLU A 93 15.59 10.47 0.23
CA GLU A 93 15.11 11.21 1.39
C GLU A 93 13.95 12.13 0.99
N ASP A 94 13.88 12.58 -0.26
CA ASP A 94 12.85 13.49 -0.74
C ASP A 94 11.50 12.84 -1.07
N SER A 95 11.43 11.54 -1.39
CA SER A 95 10.17 10.90 -1.80
C SER A 95 9.47 10.23 -0.62
N THR A 96 10.18 9.40 0.15
CA THR A 96 9.60 8.67 1.27
C THR A 96 9.29 9.59 2.44
N MET A 97 10.25 10.46 2.83
CA MET A 97 10.01 11.46 3.89
C MET A 97 8.87 12.40 3.52
N ARG A 98 8.80 12.85 2.26
CA ARG A 98 7.71 13.70 1.78
C ARG A 98 6.38 12.98 1.76
N ALA A 99 6.33 11.73 1.30
CA ALA A 99 5.10 10.94 1.29
C ALA A 99 4.60 10.73 2.73
N ILE A 100 5.47 10.34 3.65
CA ILE A 100 5.11 10.16 5.05
C ILE A 100 4.71 11.50 5.69
N GLY A 101 5.46 12.57 5.44
CA GLY A 101 5.15 13.92 5.93
C GLY A 101 3.79 14.42 5.43
N LYS A 102 3.47 14.16 4.16
CA LYS A 102 2.14 14.45 3.59
C LYS A 102 1.06 13.57 4.21
N LEU A 103 1.27 12.25 4.29
CA LEU A 103 0.34 11.34 4.97
C LEU A 103 0.00 11.82 6.39
N ARG A 104 1.00 12.23 7.17
CA ARG A 104 0.82 12.76 8.54
C ARG A 104 0.05 14.10 8.54
N SER A 105 0.37 15.02 7.63
CA SER A 105 -0.14 16.41 7.65
C SER A 105 -1.47 16.63 6.93
N SER A 106 -1.82 15.81 5.93
CA SER A 106 -3.07 15.94 5.15
C SER A 106 -4.17 14.98 5.56
N ARG A 107 -3.93 14.07 6.52
CA ARG A 107 -4.86 12.99 6.91
C ARG A 107 -6.30 13.45 7.17
N ASP A 108 -6.46 14.57 7.90
CA ASP A 108 -7.77 15.08 8.28
C ASP A 108 -8.30 16.15 7.32
N SER A 109 -7.41 16.91 6.66
CA SER A 109 -7.74 18.04 5.80
C SER A 109 -7.97 17.65 4.33
N ASP A 110 -7.16 16.73 3.80
CA ASP A 110 -7.24 16.20 2.44
C ASP A 110 -6.98 14.67 2.43
N PRO A 111 -8.04 13.87 2.71
CA PRO A 111 -7.95 12.41 2.71
C PRO A 111 -7.51 11.82 1.37
N LYS A 112 -7.77 12.52 0.25
CA LYS A 112 -7.36 12.06 -1.08
C LYS A 112 -5.85 12.13 -1.20
N ASP A 113 -5.26 13.27 -0.87
CA ASP A 113 -3.80 13.46 -0.85
C ASP A 113 -3.13 12.51 0.14
N ALA A 114 -3.66 12.41 1.36
CA ALA A 114 -3.11 11.50 2.37
C ALA A 114 -3.12 10.04 1.87
N LEU A 115 -4.20 9.58 1.25
CA LEU A 115 -4.29 8.22 0.75
C LEU A 115 -3.36 7.97 -0.44
N MET A 116 -3.20 8.94 -1.35
CA MET A 116 -2.21 8.84 -2.44
C MET A 116 -0.79 8.67 -1.89
N ASN A 117 -0.44 9.41 -0.83
CA ASN A 117 0.86 9.31 -0.20
C ASN A 117 1.03 7.98 0.57
N LEU A 118 -0.03 7.43 1.19
CA LEU A 118 0.01 6.09 1.76
C LEU A 118 0.33 5.03 0.71
N VAL A 119 -0.31 5.07 -0.47
CA VAL A 119 0.01 4.12 -1.56
C VAL A 119 1.47 4.20 -1.98
N ARG A 120 2.06 5.41 -2.04
CA ARG A 120 3.49 5.60 -2.35
C ARG A 120 4.39 4.97 -1.29
N VAL A 121 4.04 5.10 -0.01
CA VAL A 121 4.77 4.45 1.09
C VAL A 121 4.71 2.92 0.95
N LEU A 122 3.53 2.37 0.66
CA LEU A 122 3.37 0.92 0.45
C LEU A 122 4.16 0.42 -0.77
N GLU A 123 4.18 1.18 -1.87
CA GLU A 123 5.00 0.87 -3.06
C GLU A 123 6.49 0.83 -2.69
N ARG A 124 6.95 1.78 -1.86
CA ARG A 124 8.33 1.81 -1.42
C ARG A 124 8.68 0.61 -0.54
N ILE A 125 7.83 0.26 0.41
CA ILE A 125 8.01 -0.93 1.26
C ILE A 125 8.09 -2.20 0.40
N TYR A 126 7.19 -2.33 -0.58
CA TYR A 126 7.17 -3.48 -1.49
C TYR A 126 8.45 -3.59 -2.33
N THR A 127 8.96 -2.47 -2.85
CA THR A 127 10.14 -2.43 -3.73
C THR A 127 11.49 -2.41 -3.00
N HIS A 128 11.51 -2.12 -1.70
CA HIS A 128 12.75 -2.02 -0.93
C HIS A 128 13.49 -3.36 -0.75
N GLU A 129 12.84 -4.50 -1.06
CA GLU A 129 13.43 -5.84 -1.01
C GLU A 129 14.26 -6.07 0.26
N PHE A 130 13.61 -6.15 1.43
CA PHE A 130 14.30 -6.37 2.71
C PHE A 130 15.25 -7.57 2.64
N LYS A 131 16.56 -7.27 2.56
CA LYS A 131 17.64 -8.27 2.38
C LYS A 131 17.85 -9.13 3.61
N ASP A 132 17.68 -8.56 4.80
CA ASP A 132 17.74 -9.27 6.07
C ASP A 132 16.39 -9.22 6.78
N ARG A 133 15.69 -10.35 6.72
CA ARG A 133 14.33 -10.52 7.26
C ARG A 133 14.34 -10.95 8.73
N SER A 134 15.51 -11.20 9.30
CA SER A 134 15.66 -11.59 10.70
C SER A 134 15.57 -10.39 11.66
N ILE A 135 15.63 -9.18 11.11
CA ILE A 135 15.54 -7.95 11.90
C ILE A 135 14.10 -7.72 12.35
N SER A 136 13.91 -7.51 13.64
CA SER A 136 12.58 -7.41 14.28
C SER A 136 11.67 -6.37 13.63
N TYR A 137 12.22 -5.19 13.31
CA TYR A 137 11.44 -4.12 12.67
C TYR A 137 11.00 -4.49 11.24
N VAL A 138 11.75 -5.31 10.50
CA VAL A 138 11.36 -5.74 9.15
C VAL A 138 10.10 -6.59 9.20
N THR A 139 10.03 -7.51 10.17
CA THR A 139 8.85 -8.36 10.37
C THR A 139 7.64 -7.49 10.72
N GLU A 140 7.81 -6.50 11.58
CA GLU A 140 6.73 -5.59 11.98
C GLU A 140 6.23 -4.73 10.81
N ILE A 141 7.14 -4.15 10.02
CA ILE A 141 6.80 -3.35 8.83
C ILE A 141 5.99 -4.19 7.85
N LEU A 142 6.42 -5.42 7.56
CA LEU A 142 5.71 -6.31 6.65
C LEU A 142 4.32 -6.70 7.19
N SER A 143 4.22 -6.96 8.50
CA SER A 143 2.94 -7.28 9.15
C SER A 143 1.95 -6.12 9.07
N LEU A 144 2.41 -4.89 9.35
CA LEU A 144 1.60 -3.68 9.23
C LEU A 144 1.19 -3.42 7.77
N THR A 145 2.14 -3.55 6.85
CA THR A 145 1.92 -3.39 5.40
C THR A 145 0.87 -4.36 4.88
N ARG A 146 0.94 -5.63 5.28
CA ARG A 146 -0.08 -6.64 4.97
C ARG A 146 -1.46 -6.23 5.45
N LYS A 147 -1.59 -5.76 6.70
CA LYS A 147 -2.89 -5.32 7.25
C LYS A 147 -3.47 -4.15 6.45
N VAL A 148 -2.63 -3.18 6.08
CA VAL A 148 -3.06 -2.04 5.27
C VAL A 148 -3.44 -2.48 3.85
N LEU A 149 -2.62 -3.31 3.20
CA LEU A 149 -2.89 -3.83 1.87
C LEU A 149 -4.17 -4.66 1.82
N TYR A 150 -4.44 -5.46 2.83
CA TYR A 150 -5.70 -6.22 2.91
C TYR A 150 -6.91 -5.28 2.85
N LEU A 151 -6.92 -4.20 3.64
CA LEU A 151 -8.00 -3.22 3.64
C LEU A 151 -8.15 -2.54 2.28
N PHE A 152 -7.03 -2.15 1.67
CA PHE A 152 -7.01 -1.60 0.31
C PHE A 152 -7.59 -2.57 -0.70
N CYS A 153 -7.20 -3.84 -0.66
CA CYS A 153 -7.63 -4.87 -1.59
C CYS A 153 -9.14 -5.11 -1.48
N ILE A 154 -9.66 -5.30 -0.27
CA ILE A 154 -11.10 -5.50 -0.05
C ILE A 154 -11.89 -4.29 -0.56
N LEU A 155 -11.42 -3.08 -0.26
CA LEU A 155 -12.08 -1.86 -0.72
C LEU A 155 -12.01 -1.71 -2.24
N ALA A 156 -10.85 -1.97 -2.86
CA ALA A 156 -10.66 -1.91 -4.31
C ALA A 156 -11.55 -2.91 -5.05
N VAL A 157 -11.58 -4.16 -4.59
CA VAL A 157 -12.40 -5.22 -5.18
C VAL A 157 -13.89 -4.91 -5.05
N SER A 158 -14.31 -4.23 -3.97
CA SER A 158 -15.70 -3.76 -3.83
C SER A 158 -16.13 -2.77 -4.92
N LYS A 159 -15.16 -2.11 -5.59
CA LYS A 159 -15.40 -1.16 -6.70
C LYS A 159 -15.34 -1.80 -8.08
N LEU A 160 -15.03 -3.09 -8.17
CA LEU A 160 -15.14 -3.81 -9.43
C LEU A 160 -16.61 -3.99 -9.81
N PRO A 161 -16.94 -3.84 -11.11
CA PRO A 161 -18.29 -4.06 -11.63
C PRO A 161 -18.82 -5.46 -11.31
#